data_AF-A0A564W3U1-F1
#
_entry.id   AF-A0A564W3U1-F1
#
_cell.length_a   1.000
_cell.length_b   1.000
_cell.length_c   1.000
_cell.angle_alpha   90.00
_cell.angle_beta   90.00
_cell.angle_gamma   90.00
#
_symmetry.space_group_name_H-M   'P 1'
#
loop_
_entity.id
_entity.type
_entity.pdbx_description
1 polymer ?
#
loop_
_entity_poly.entity_id
_entity_poly.type
_entity_poly.pdbx_seq_one_letter_code
_entity_poly.pdbx_strand_id
1 'polypeptide(L)' 'MYHVLITVDRLTLQIVLMKIQGYSTHEIARYLKITEKAVYRRMDRLKEKVKKIFG' A
#
# COMPACT_ATOMS: atom_id res chain seq x y z
N MET A 1 7.93 -10.38 17.89
CA MET A 1 6.85 -9.41 17.65
C MET A 1 7.32 -8.11 16.96
N TYR A 2 8.25 -8.16 15.99
CA TYR A 2 8.67 -6.98 15.19
C TYR A 2 8.60 -7.20 13.66
N HIS A 3 8.09 -8.34 13.21
CA HIS A 3 8.02 -8.71 11.78
C HIS A 3 6.85 -8.09 11.00
N VAL A 4 5.93 -7.35 11.63
CA VAL A 4 4.77 -6.79 10.90
C VAL A 4 5.10 -5.45 10.22
N LEU A 5 5.98 -4.65 10.85
CA LEU A 5 6.40 -3.31 10.42
C LEU A 5 7.68 -3.30 9.58
N ILE A 6 8.58 -4.29 9.76
CA ILE A 6 9.78 -4.46 8.90
C ILE A 6 9.43 -5.00 7.50
N THR A 7 8.19 -5.47 7.29
CA THR A 7 7.76 -6.26 6.11
C THR A 7 6.58 -5.65 5.36
N VAL A 8 6.43 -4.33 5.37
CA VAL A 8 5.62 -3.67 4.32
C VAL A 8 6.51 -3.65 3.09
N ASP A 9 6.12 -4.35 2.02
CA ASP A 9 6.95 -4.44 0.81
C ASP A 9 7.21 -3.02 0.27
N ARG A 10 8.39 -2.81 -0.31
CA ARG A 10 8.78 -1.51 -0.89
C ARG A 10 7.70 -0.96 -1.84
N LEU A 11 6.98 -1.86 -2.51
CA LEU A 11 5.90 -1.52 -3.41
C LEU A 11 4.68 -0.92 -2.69
N THR A 12 4.26 -1.45 -1.55
CA THR A 12 3.17 -0.86 -0.75
C THR A 12 3.59 0.51 -0.21
N LEU A 13 4.86 0.69 0.20
CA LEU A 13 5.37 2.01 0.60
C LEU A 13 5.33 3.02 -0.56
N GLN A 14 5.73 2.61 -1.77
CA GLN A 14 5.60 3.45 -2.96
C GLN A 14 4.15 3.81 -3.28
N ILE A 15 3.23 2.84 -3.21
CA ILE A 15 1.80 3.09 -3.40
C ILE A 15 1.28 4.14 -2.42
N VAL A 16 1.63 4.01 -1.13
CA VAL A 16 1.21 4.95 -0.08
C VAL A 16 1.79 6.34 -0.33
N LEU A 17 3.08 6.43 -0.64
CA LEU A 17 3.74 7.70 -0.92
C LEU A 17 3.08 8.42 -2.10
N MET A 18 2.85 7.72 -3.20
CA MET A 18 2.16 8.28 -4.36
C MET A 18 0.72 8.71 -4.01
N LYS A 19 0.03 7.94 -3.17
CA LYS A 19 -1.32 8.33 -2.72
C LYS A 19 -1.30 9.63 -1.91
N ILE A 20 -0.31 9.83 -1.03
CA ILE A 20 -0.12 11.06 -0.25
C ILE A 20 0.20 12.24 -1.17
N GLN A 21 0.94 12.01 -2.26
CA GLN A 21 1.23 13.01 -3.29
C GLN A 21 0.02 13.37 -4.17
N GLY A 22 -1.12 12.71 -3.99
CA GLY A 22 -2.36 13.02 -4.71
C GLY A 22 -2.63 12.16 -5.95
N TYR A 23 -1.80 11.16 -6.25
CA TYR A 23 -2.01 10.30 -7.41
C TYR A 23 -3.29 9.45 -7.26
N SER A 24 -4.01 9.30 -8.37
CA SER A 24 -5.13 8.36 -8.47
C SER A 24 -4.64 6.91 -8.48
N THR A 25 -5.51 5.98 -8.09
CA THR A 25 -5.18 4.55 -8.10
C THR A 25 -4.85 4.03 -9.51
N HIS A 26 -5.48 4.61 -10.53
CA HIS A 26 -5.21 4.33 -11.93
C HIS A 26 -3.79 4.77 -12.35
N GLU A 27 -3.40 5.99 -11.99
CA GLU A 27 -2.06 6.51 -12.29
C GLU A 27 -0.97 5.71 -11.57
N ILE A 28 -1.20 5.35 -10.31
CA ILE A 28 -0.29 4.51 -9.52
C ILE A 28 -0.12 3.13 -10.19
N ALA A 29 -1.22 2.50 -10.60
CA ALA A 29 -1.20 1.22 -11.29
C ALA A 29 -0.39 1.30 -12.59
N ARG A 30 -0.61 2.35 -13.38
CA ARG A 30 0.11 2.60 -14.63
C ARG A 30 1.61 2.85 -14.39
N TYR A 31 1.95 3.68 -13.40
CA TYR A 31 3.34 4.04 -13.09
C TYR A 31 4.14 2.84 -12.56
N LEU A 32 3.53 2.06 -11.67
CA LEU A 32 4.16 0.87 -11.08
C LEU A 32 4.02 -0.39 -11.95
N LYS A 33 3.38 -0.28 -13.11
CA LYS A 33 3.12 -1.38 -14.06
C LYS A 33 2.42 -2.59 -13.40
N ILE A 34 1.47 -2.32 -12.52
CA ILE A 34 0.62 -3.32 -11.85
C ILE A 34 -0.85 -3.04 -12.14
N THR A 35 -1.72 -4.00 -11.83
CA THR A 35 -3.16 -3.80 -11.98
C THR A 35 -3.71 -2.95 -10.83
N GLU A 36 -4.77 -2.18 -11.08
CA GLU A 36 -5.46 -1.42 -10.04
C GLU A 36 -5.94 -2.32 -8.90
N LYS A 37 -6.43 -3.52 -9.22
CA LYS A 37 -6.81 -4.55 -8.24
C LYS A 37 -5.65 -4.94 -7.31
N ALA A 38 -4.42 -4.93 -7.81
CA ALA A 38 -3.23 -5.19 -7.01
C ALA A 38 -2.84 -3.99 -6.11
N VAL A 39 -3.16 -2.76 -6.52
CA VAL A 39 -3.04 -1.56 -5.68
C VAL A 39 -4.05 -1.61 -4.54
N TYR A 40 -5.33 -1.84 -4.85
CA TYR A 40 -6.40 -1.96 -3.83
C TYR A 40 -6.10 -3.04 -2.80
N ARG A 41 -5.74 -4.25 -3.22
CA ARG A 41 -5.41 -5.35 -2.28
C ARG A 41 -4.26 -5.02 -1.34
N ARG A 42 -3.25 -4.27 -1.80
CA ARG A 42 -2.12 -3.86 -0.95
C ARG A 42 -2.56 -2.81 0.08
N MET A 43 -3.38 -1.85 -0.35
CA MET A 43 -3.96 -0.85 0.55
C MET A 43 -4.86 -1.48 1.63
N ASP A 44 -5.67 -2.47 1.27
CA ASP A 44 -6.53 -3.16 2.25
C ASP A 44 -5.71 -3.96 3.27
N ARG A 45 -4.68 -4.69 2.81
CA ARG A 45 -3.75 -5.38 3.72
C ARG A 45 -3.04 -4.40 4.66
N LEU A 46 -2.69 -3.22 4.16
CA LEU A 46 -2.08 -2.17 4.98
C LEU A 46 -3.06 -1.69 6.04
N LYS A 47 -4.32 -1.40 5.69
CA LYS A 47 -5.36 -1.00 6.65
C LYS A 47 -5.56 -2.05 7.74
N GLU A 48 -5.63 -3.32 7.37
CA GLU A 48 -5.75 -4.44 8.34
C GLU A 48 -4.55 -4.51 9.29
N LYS A 49 -3.33 -4.31 8.78
CA LYS A 49 -2.13 -4.26 9.62
C LYS A 49 -2.16 -3.09 10.59
N VAL A 50 -2.56 -1.90 10.12
CA VAL A 50 -2.69 -0.69 10.96
C VAL A 50 -3.75 -0.94 12.04
N LYS A 51 -4.91 -1.47 11.69
CA LYS A 51 -5.98 -1.80 12.64
C LYS A 51 -5.53 -2.76 13.74
N LYS A 52 -4.71 -3.76 13.42
CA LYS A 52 -4.14 -4.70 14.41
C LYS A 52 -3.10 -4.08 15.35
N ILE A 53 -2.48 -2.97 14.96
CA ILE A 53 -1.47 -2.28 15.77
C ILE A 53 -2.14 -1.27 16.71
N PHE A 54 -3.19 -0.59 16.21
CA PHE A 54 -3.87 0.50 16.93
C PHE A 54 -5.21 0.09 17.56
N GLY A 55 -5.62 -1.18 17.44
CA GLY A 55 -6.90 -1.70 17.92
C GLY A 55 -6.75 -2.95 18.76
#